data_AF-A0A356IE86-F1
#
_entry.id   AF-A0A356IE86-F1
#
_cell.length_a   1.000
_cell.length_b   1.000
_cell.length_c   1.000
_cell.angle_alpha   90.00
_cell.angle_beta   90.00
_cell.angle_gamma   90.00
#
_symmetry.space_group_name_H-M   'P 1'
#
loop_
_entity.id
_entity.type
_entity.pdbx_description
1 polymer ?
#
loop_
_entity_poly.entity_id
_entity_poly.type
_entity_poly.pdbx_seq_one_letter_code
_entity_poly.pdbx_strand_id
1 'polypeptide(L)'
;LEECLVAAKESDHWNSPLGDTPAGKARGRGIASAYWMNGGGKSTCDLMMQDDGTVMMNEGSADIGGTRTSIAMQAAEVLGIPVEDFHPSIPDTDSIGFTGVTGGSRTTYTTGLAAYNAAQKLVDELKERVAELWETETDKVDFSDGIFSANGDSIGIQELAGKLDPTGGPATSTASVNLAEAGNAYSVQICDLEVDLATGKTDVIRYTAVQDVGKAV
;
A
#
# COMPACT_ATOMS: atom_id res chain seq x y z
N LEU A 1 -13.92 0.64 -14.09
CA LEU A 1 -13.85 0.74 -15.58
C LEU A 1 -14.57 1.97 -16.14
N GLU A 2 -15.84 2.21 -15.80
CA GLU A 2 -16.58 3.37 -16.33
C GLU A 2 -15.85 4.69 -16.10
N GLU A 3 -15.37 4.94 -14.88
CA GLU A 3 -14.57 6.12 -14.54
C GLU A 3 -13.30 6.23 -15.39
N CYS A 4 -12.59 5.11 -15.65
CA CYS A 4 -11.43 5.13 -16.54
C CYS A 4 -11.80 5.53 -17.98
N LEU A 5 -12.96 5.08 -18.48
CA LEU A 5 -13.43 5.43 -19.83
C LEU A 5 -13.82 6.90 -19.92
N VAL A 6 -14.47 7.43 -18.88
CA VAL A 6 -14.81 8.87 -18.79
C VAL A 6 -13.52 9.70 -18.76
N ALA A 7 -12.61 9.40 -17.84
CA ALA A 7 -11.32 10.11 -17.74
C ALA A 7 -10.48 10.00 -19.01
N ALA A 8 -10.50 8.85 -19.70
CA ALA A 8 -9.85 8.70 -20.99
C ALA A 8 -10.48 9.62 -22.06
N LYS A 9 -11.82 9.70 -22.14
CA LYS A 9 -12.54 10.59 -23.08
C LYS A 9 -12.31 12.06 -22.78
N GLU A 10 -12.12 12.42 -21.52
CA GLU A 10 -11.85 13.80 -21.09
C GLU A 10 -10.37 14.19 -21.26
N SER A 11 -9.48 13.22 -21.42
CA SER A 11 -8.05 13.47 -21.57
C SER A 11 -7.70 14.31 -22.81
N ASP A 12 -6.67 15.12 -22.68
CA ASP A 12 -6.09 15.86 -23.82
C ASP A 12 -5.70 14.94 -24.96
N HIS A 13 -5.20 13.74 -24.64
CA HIS A 13 -4.77 12.78 -25.66
C HIS A 13 -5.95 12.37 -26.53
N TRP A 14 -7.08 11.98 -25.94
CA TRP A 14 -8.28 11.60 -26.67
C TRP A 14 -8.81 12.72 -27.58
N ASN A 15 -8.86 13.94 -27.06
CA ASN A 15 -9.44 15.09 -27.75
C ASN A 15 -8.48 15.78 -28.73
N SER A 16 -7.18 15.48 -28.66
CA SER A 16 -6.19 16.03 -29.60
C SER A 16 -6.31 15.36 -30.97
N PRO A 17 -6.23 16.12 -32.08
CA PRO A 17 -6.08 15.53 -33.40
C PRO A 17 -4.77 14.74 -33.48
N LEU A 18 -4.73 13.70 -34.29
CA LEU A 18 -3.53 12.88 -34.55
C LEU A 18 -2.40 13.68 -35.24
N GLY A 19 -2.71 14.83 -35.83
CA GLY A 19 -1.77 15.68 -36.56
C GLY A 19 -1.31 15.09 -37.90
N ASP A 20 -0.44 15.83 -38.60
CA ASP A 20 0.05 15.44 -39.92
C ASP A 20 0.99 14.24 -39.86
N THR A 21 0.86 13.34 -40.83
CA THR A 21 1.72 12.15 -40.93
C THR A 21 2.95 12.46 -41.79
N PRO A 22 4.19 12.17 -41.32
CA PRO A 22 5.39 12.32 -42.12
C PRO A 22 5.34 11.51 -43.42
N ALA A 23 5.98 12.02 -44.48
CA ALA A 23 6.07 11.31 -45.76
C ALA A 23 6.72 9.92 -45.58
N GLY A 24 6.13 8.90 -46.20
CA GLY A 24 6.59 7.52 -46.08
C GLY A 24 6.15 6.79 -44.80
N LYS A 25 5.39 7.44 -43.92
CA LYS A 25 4.82 6.81 -42.72
C LYS A 25 3.28 6.74 -42.77
N ALA A 26 2.72 5.88 -41.94
CA ALA A 26 1.32 5.92 -41.51
C ALA A 26 1.25 6.28 -40.03
N ARG A 27 0.23 7.03 -39.60
CA ARG A 27 -0.02 7.36 -38.20
C ARG A 27 -1.41 6.89 -37.79
N GLY A 28 -1.55 6.38 -36.56
CA GLY A 28 -2.83 5.93 -36.04
C GLY A 28 -2.92 6.00 -34.53
N ARG A 29 -4.16 6.07 -34.01
CA ARG A 29 -4.50 6.00 -32.59
C ARG A 29 -5.18 4.67 -32.29
N GLY A 30 -4.66 3.95 -31.31
CA GLY A 30 -5.27 2.76 -30.72
C GLY A 30 -5.79 3.05 -29.32
N ILE A 31 -6.90 2.43 -28.96
CA ILE A 31 -7.47 2.46 -27.60
C ILE A 31 -7.73 1.02 -27.17
N ALA A 32 -7.33 0.69 -25.93
CA ALA A 32 -7.62 -0.60 -25.32
C ALA A 32 -8.10 -0.40 -23.88
N SER A 33 -9.04 -1.23 -23.45
CA SER A 33 -9.37 -1.37 -22.03
C SER A 33 -8.85 -2.72 -21.53
N ALA A 34 -8.45 -2.77 -20.26
CA ALA A 34 -7.96 -3.98 -19.63
C ALA A 34 -8.51 -4.13 -18.21
N TYR A 35 -8.48 -5.39 -17.78
CA TYR A 35 -8.77 -5.82 -16.42
C TYR A 35 -7.60 -6.66 -15.93
N TRP A 36 -7.21 -6.47 -14.68
CA TRP A 36 -6.30 -7.36 -13.99
C TRP A 36 -6.79 -7.61 -12.57
N MET A 37 -6.63 -8.85 -12.10
CA MET A 37 -6.94 -9.21 -10.73
C MET A 37 -5.73 -8.97 -9.84
N ASN A 38 -5.93 -8.33 -8.69
CA ASN A 38 -4.90 -8.23 -7.64
C ASN A 38 -5.04 -9.44 -6.74
N GLY A 39 -4.18 -10.43 -6.91
CA GLY A 39 -4.34 -11.75 -6.29
C GLY A 39 -4.51 -11.71 -4.77
N GLY A 40 -5.30 -12.64 -4.24
CA GLY A 40 -5.34 -12.96 -2.82
C GLY A 40 -4.16 -13.84 -2.39
N GLY A 41 -4.33 -14.59 -1.31
CA GLY A 41 -3.38 -15.58 -0.81
C GLY A 41 -2.80 -15.27 0.56
N LYS A 42 -1.78 -16.03 0.94
CA LYS A 42 -1.15 -15.98 2.27
C LYS A 42 -0.10 -14.87 2.36
N SER A 43 -0.18 -14.04 3.39
CA SER A 43 0.84 -13.02 3.71
C SER A 43 0.92 -12.83 5.22
N THR A 44 2.13 -12.55 5.72
CA THR A 44 2.40 -12.23 7.13
C THR A 44 3.22 -10.96 7.23
N CYS A 45 2.90 -10.12 8.23
CA CYS A 45 3.73 -8.99 8.66
C CYS A 45 3.82 -8.97 10.20
N ASP A 46 4.98 -8.51 10.69
CA ASP A 46 5.25 -8.26 12.10
C ASP A 46 5.59 -6.78 12.30
N LEU A 47 5.15 -6.20 13.42
CA LEU A 47 5.50 -4.85 13.86
C LEU A 47 6.10 -4.91 15.27
N MET A 48 7.16 -4.15 15.50
CA MET A 48 7.82 -4.02 16.79
C MET A 48 8.02 -2.53 17.07
N MET A 49 7.37 -2.03 18.13
CA MET A 49 7.54 -0.65 18.60
C MET A 49 8.85 -0.54 19.36
N GLN A 50 9.66 0.45 18.99
CA GLN A 50 10.93 0.76 19.65
C GLN A 50 10.72 1.83 20.73
N ASP A 51 11.65 1.93 21.68
CA ASP A 51 11.57 2.86 22.81
C ASP A 51 11.64 4.35 22.38
N ASP A 52 12.20 4.63 21.20
CA ASP A 52 12.24 5.96 20.58
C ASP A 52 10.98 6.32 19.77
N GLY A 53 10.00 5.42 19.69
CA GLY A 53 8.76 5.61 18.93
C GLY A 53 8.85 5.24 17.46
N THR A 54 9.99 4.75 16.98
CA THR A 54 10.09 4.15 15.64
C THR A 54 9.51 2.74 15.62
N VAL A 55 9.18 2.24 14.43
CA VAL A 55 8.58 0.91 14.26
C VAL A 55 9.43 0.08 13.31
N MET A 56 9.97 -1.02 13.82
CA MET A 56 10.55 -2.06 12.97
C MET A 56 9.40 -2.86 12.37
N MET A 57 9.43 -3.09 11.05
CA MET A 57 8.43 -3.90 10.36
C MET A 57 9.12 -5.03 9.61
N ASN A 58 8.63 -6.26 9.75
CA ASN A 58 8.99 -7.34 8.86
C ASN A 58 7.84 -7.61 7.89
N GLU A 59 8.12 -7.59 6.59
CA GLU A 59 7.19 -8.08 5.57
C GLU A 59 7.68 -9.44 5.03
N GLY A 60 6.77 -10.41 4.92
CA GLY A 60 7.14 -11.73 4.39
C GLY A 60 7.21 -11.81 2.86
N SER A 61 6.76 -10.77 2.14
CA SER A 61 6.84 -10.73 0.68
C SER A 61 8.21 -10.25 0.23
N ALA A 62 8.78 -10.88 -0.79
CA ALA A 62 9.97 -10.34 -1.44
C ALA A 62 9.64 -9.00 -2.11
N ASP A 63 10.51 -8.02 -1.94
CA ASP A 63 10.40 -6.71 -2.58
C ASP A 63 11.16 -6.72 -3.91
N ILE A 64 10.39 -6.62 -5.00
CA ILE A 64 10.89 -6.59 -6.38
C ILE A 64 10.54 -5.27 -7.09
N GLY A 65 10.04 -4.26 -6.37
CA GLY A 65 9.47 -3.06 -6.99
C GLY A 65 9.17 -1.89 -6.06
N GLY A 66 9.71 -1.86 -4.84
CA GLY A 66 9.45 -0.83 -3.82
C GLY A 66 8.29 -1.15 -2.89
N THR A 67 7.95 -2.42 -2.68
CA THR A 67 6.79 -2.80 -1.85
C THR A 67 7.02 -2.53 -0.37
N ARG A 68 8.24 -2.66 0.15
CA ARG A 68 8.55 -2.39 1.57
C ARG A 68 8.04 -1.03 2.02
N THR A 69 8.29 0.01 1.23
CA THR A 69 7.81 1.37 1.53
C THR A 69 6.29 1.46 1.44
N SER A 70 5.67 0.93 0.38
CA SER A 70 4.21 1.03 0.23
C SER A 70 3.42 0.16 1.21
N ILE A 71 3.98 -0.93 1.73
CA ILE A 71 3.39 -1.68 2.82
C ILE A 71 3.56 -0.94 4.14
N ALA A 72 4.73 -0.34 4.39
CA ALA A 72 4.97 0.49 5.57
C ALA A 72 4.02 1.69 5.63
N MET A 73 3.78 2.39 4.51
CA MET A 73 2.82 3.49 4.43
C MET A 73 1.41 3.08 4.92
N GLN A 74 0.98 1.86 4.61
CA GLN A 74 -0.34 1.37 5.06
C GLN A 74 -0.40 1.11 6.57
N ALA A 75 0.67 0.59 7.18
CA ALA A 75 0.76 0.44 8.63
C ALA A 75 0.92 1.79 9.34
N ALA A 76 1.71 2.70 8.76
CA ALA A 76 1.97 4.03 9.27
C ALA A 76 0.69 4.88 9.37
N GLU A 77 -0.17 4.82 8.35
CA GLU A 77 -1.49 5.46 8.38
C GLU A 77 -2.34 4.97 9.57
N VAL A 78 -2.32 3.66 9.87
CA VAL A 78 -3.04 3.10 11.02
C VAL A 78 -2.47 3.61 12.34
N LEU A 79 -1.15 3.71 12.46
CA LEU A 79 -0.49 4.19 13.67
C LEU A 79 -0.49 5.72 13.80
N GLY A 80 -0.90 6.45 12.76
CA GLY A 80 -0.89 7.91 12.73
C GLY A 80 0.51 8.52 12.89
N ILE A 81 1.56 7.83 12.40
CA ILE A 81 2.94 8.33 12.41
C ILE A 81 3.51 8.44 11.00
N PRO A 82 4.55 9.27 10.78
CA PRO A 82 5.24 9.35 9.50
C PRO A 82 5.81 7.99 9.07
N VAL A 83 5.81 7.70 7.76
CA VAL A 83 6.44 6.47 7.24
C VAL A 83 7.95 6.50 7.41
N GLU A 84 8.55 7.68 7.58
CA GLU A 84 9.97 7.86 7.89
C GLU A 84 10.37 7.24 9.23
N ASP A 85 9.41 7.05 10.15
CA ASP A 85 9.61 6.39 11.43
C ASP A 85 9.39 4.87 11.34
N PHE A 86 9.12 4.33 10.15
CA PHE A 86 9.08 2.90 9.89
C PHE A 86 10.39 2.40 9.26
N HIS A 87 10.87 1.27 9.79
CA HIS A 87 12.05 0.57 9.30
C HIS A 87 11.68 -0.84 8.79
N PRO A 88 11.18 -0.94 7.53
CA PRO A 88 10.74 -2.20 6.97
C PRO A 88 11.91 -3.08 6.50
N SER A 89 11.81 -4.38 6.78
CA SER A 89 12.79 -5.41 6.41
C SER A 89 12.09 -6.65 5.83
N ILE A 90 12.85 -7.46 5.09
CA ILE A 90 12.41 -8.78 4.61
C ILE A 90 13.36 -9.80 5.24
N PRO A 91 12.93 -10.51 6.28
CA PRO A 91 13.79 -11.44 6.99
C PRO A 91 13.86 -12.80 6.27
N ASP A 92 14.74 -13.67 6.77
CA ASP A 92 14.81 -15.06 6.33
C ASP A 92 13.53 -15.84 6.67
N THR A 93 13.27 -16.93 5.93
CA THR A 93 12.02 -17.70 6.04
C THR A 93 11.81 -18.41 7.38
N ASP A 94 12.84 -18.48 8.23
CA ASP A 94 12.75 -19.03 9.59
C ASP A 94 12.39 -17.96 10.65
N SER A 95 12.31 -16.69 10.23
CA SER A 95 12.17 -15.52 11.10
C SER A 95 10.84 -14.77 10.91
N ILE A 96 9.96 -15.26 10.02
CA ILE A 96 8.62 -14.69 9.78
C ILE A 96 7.63 -15.79 9.39
N GLY A 97 6.34 -15.53 9.60
CA GLY A 97 5.26 -16.42 9.16
C GLY A 97 5.21 -16.63 7.64
N PHE A 98 4.64 -17.76 7.23
CA PHE A 98 4.59 -18.14 5.82
C PHE A 98 3.91 -17.08 4.96
N THR A 99 4.62 -16.59 3.95
CA THR A 99 4.09 -15.73 2.90
C THR A 99 4.20 -16.41 1.55
N GLY A 100 3.14 -16.29 0.75
CA GLY A 100 3.13 -16.79 -0.63
C GLY A 100 4.05 -16.00 -1.55
N VAL A 101 4.18 -16.46 -2.79
CA VAL A 101 5.04 -15.81 -3.79
C VAL A 101 4.70 -14.32 -4.00
N THR A 102 5.72 -13.48 -4.17
CA THR A 102 5.55 -12.15 -4.75
C THR A 102 5.26 -12.29 -6.24
N GLY A 103 3.98 -12.19 -6.62
CA GLY A 103 3.52 -12.33 -8.00
C GLY A 103 2.00 -12.19 -8.12
N GLY A 104 1.48 -12.10 -9.34
CA GLY A 104 0.03 -11.96 -9.57
C GLY A 104 -0.56 -10.65 -9.03
N SER A 105 0.26 -9.60 -8.90
CA SER A 105 -0.13 -8.28 -8.39
C SER A 105 -0.79 -8.31 -7.01
N ARG A 106 -0.38 -9.26 -6.16
CA ARG A 106 -0.99 -9.48 -4.84
C ARG A 106 -0.40 -8.64 -3.72
N THR A 107 0.87 -8.26 -3.79
CA THR A 107 1.65 -7.81 -2.62
C THR A 107 1.02 -6.59 -1.92
N THR A 108 0.81 -5.49 -2.64
CA THR A 108 0.18 -4.28 -2.07
C THR A 108 -1.19 -4.58 -1.46
N TYR A 109 -1.94 -5.51 -2.04
CA TYR A 109 -3.28 -5.89 -1.58
C TYR A 109 -3.24 -6.81 -0.34
N THR A 110 -2.59 -7.97 -0.43
CA THR A 110 -2.63 -8.98 0.65
C THR A 110 -1.62 -8.71 1.75
N THR A 111 -0.39 -8.32 1.40
CA THR A 111 0.65 -7.99 2.39
C THR A 111 0.36 -6.63 3.04
N GLY A 112 -0.22 -5.71 2.27
CA GLY A 112 -0.78 -4.46 2.82
C GLY A 112 -1.87 -4.71 3.86
N LEU A 113 -2.82 -5.62 3.59
CA LEU A 113 -3.81 -6.00 4.59
C LEU A 113 -3.19 -6.68 5.83
N ALA A 114 -2.15 -7.50 5.66
CA ALA A 114 -1.42 -8.07 6.79
C ALA A 114 -0.77 -6.97 7.65
N ALA A 115 -0.11 -5.99 7.03
CA ALA A 115 0.49 -4.86 7.74
C ALA A 115 -0.56 -3.99 8.44
N TYR A 116 -1.67 -3.68 7.76
CA TYR A 116 -2.81 -2.99 8.36
C TYR A 116 -3.35 -3.73 9.60
N ASN A 117 -3.57 -5.04 9.50
CA ASN A 117 -4.07 -5.85 10.62
C ASN A 117 -3.04 -5.95 11.76
N ALA A 118 -1.74 -6.01 11.45
CA ALA A 118 -0.69 -5.97 12.47
C ALA A 118 -0.69 -4.62 13.19
N ALA A 119 -0.85 -3.51 12.45
CA ALA A 119 -0.92 -2.17 13.03
C ALA A 119 -2.14 -2.00 13.93
N GLN A 120 -3.32 -2.49 13.53
CA GLN A 120 -4.51 -2.49 14.38
C GLN A 120 -4.27 -3.25 15.69
N LYS A 121 -3.68 -4.44 15.62
CA LYS A 121 -3.31 -5.21 16.82
C LYS A 121 -2.29 -4.50 17.71
N LEU A 122 -1.36 -3.75 17.12
CA LEU A 122 -0.40 -2.96 17.88
C LEU A 122 -1.10 -1.80 18.58
N VAL A 123 -2.08 -1.16 17.94
CA VAL A 123 -2.93 -0.15 18.60
C VAL A 123 -3.68 -0.77 19.77
N ASP A 124 -4.30 -1.94 19.60
CA ASP A 124 -5.02 -2.64 20.67
C ASP A 124 -4.11 -2.95 21.86
N GLU A 125 -2.93 -3.51 21.60
CA GLU A 125 -1.88 -3.76 22.59
C GLU A 125 -1.50 -2.47 23.34
N LEU A 126 -1.24 -1.38 22.61
CA LEU A 126 -0.86 -0.10 23.20
C LEU A 126 -2.01 0.55 24.00
N LYS A 127 -3.27 0.34 23.62
CA LYS A 127 -4.43 0.77 24.42
C LYS A 127 -4.45 0.06 25.77
N GLU A 128 -4.11 -1.22 25.84
CA GLU A 128 -3.99 -1.94 27.12
C GLU A 128 -2.89 -1.31 27.99
N ARG A 129 -1.74 -0.96 27.39
CA ARG A 129 -0.64 -0.29 28.10
C ARG A 129 -1.05 1.09 28.64
N VAL A 130 -1.77 1.87 27.84
CA VAL A 130 -2.31 3.18 28.25
C VAL A 130 -3.33 3.03 29.37
N ALA A 131 -4.21 2.02 29.28
CA ALA A 131 -5.21 1.76 30.31
C ALA A 131 -4.56 1.44 31.66
N GLU A 132 -3.47 0.68 31.67
CA GLU A 132 -2.67 0.41 32.87
C GLU A 132 -2.02 1.69 33.44
N LEU A 133 -1.41 2.53 32.58
CA LEU A 133 -0.81 3.81 33.01
C LEU A 133 -1.81 4.77 33.63
N TRP A 134 -3.04 4.79 33.12
CA TRP A 134 -4.09 5.70 33.55
C TRP A 134 -5.07 5.07 34.55
N GLU A 135 -4.80 3.85 35.02
CA GLU A 135 -5.66 3.09 35.94
C GLU A 135 -7.13 3.09 35.47
N THR A 136 -7.34 2.87 34.17
CA THR A 136 -8.67 2.89 33.52
C THR A 136 -8.95 1.59 32.76
N GLU A 137 -10.12 1.51 32.11
CA GLU A 137 -10.52 0.35 31.31
C GLU A 137 -10.09 0.56 29.84
N THR A 138 -9.57 -0.49 29.18
CA THR A 138 -9.08 -0.40 27.78
C THR A 138 -10.13 0.10 26.80
N ASP A 139 -11.40 -0.24 27.01
CA ASP A 139 -12.51 0.19 26.15
C ASP A 139 -12.84 1.70 26.28
N LYS A 140 -12.30 2.38 27.29
CA LYS A 140 -12.37 3.84 27.47
C LYS A 140 -11.20 4.57 26.83
N VAL A 141 -10.20 3.85 26.29
CA VAL A 141 -9.06 4.44 25.60
C VAL A 141 -9.37 4.55 24.11
N ASP A 142 -9.57 5.78 23.66
CA ASP A 142 -9.67 6.12 22.25
C ASP A 142 -8.29 6.25 21.62
N PHE A 143 -8.20 6.01 20.32
CA PHE A 143 -6.99 6.22 19.53
C PHE A 143 -7.35 6.84 18.18
N SER A 144 -6.73 7.97 17.86
CA SER A 144 -6.91 8.69 16.59
C SER A 144 -5.64 9.46 16.28
N ASP A 145 -5.20 9.41 15.02
CA ASP A 145 -4.08 10.20 14.49
C ASP A 145 -2.82 10.14 15.38
N GLY A 146 -2.47 8.94 15.85
CA GLY A 146 -1.28 8.71 16.66
C GLY A 146 -1.40 9.13 18.13
N ILE A 147 -2.60 9.49 18.60
CA ILE A 147 -2.85 9.95 19.96
C ILE A 147 -3.83 9.01 20.65
N PHE A 148 -3.45 8.53 21.84
CA PHE A 148 -4.36 7.86 22.77
C PHE A 148 -5.01 8.90 23.68
N SER A 149 -6.29 8.74 24.02
CA SER A 149 -7.00 9.64 24.93
C SER A 149 -8.06 8.94 25.76
N ALA A 150 -8.17 9.31 27.04
CA ALA A 150 -9.23 8.87 27.95
C ALA A 150 -9.39 9.86 29.10
N ASN A 151 -10.62 10.09 29.58
CA ASN A 151 -10.90 10.89 30.79
C ASN A 151 -10.28 12.32 30.84
N GLY A 152 -9.95 12.91 29.69
CA GLY A 152 -9.31 14.23 29.60
C GLY A 152 -7.78 14.20 29.53
N ASP A 153 -7.18 13.02 29.67
CA ASP A 153 -5.75 12.77 29.44
C ASP A 153 -5.51 12.35 27.98
N SER A 154 -4.30 12.63 27.48
CA SER A 154 -3.87 12.21 26.15
C SER A 154 -2.37 11.96 26.12
N ILE A 155 -1.93 11.02 25.28
CA ILE A 155 -0.51 10.72 25.05
C ILE A 155 -0.30 10.31 23.59
N GLY A 156 0.73 10.89 22.95
CA GLY A 156 1.13 10.48 21.60
C GLY A 156 1.83 9.12 21.61
N ILE A 157 1.66 8.34 20.54
CA ILE A 157 2.24 7.00 20.41
C ILE A 157 3.77 6.98 20.56
N GLN A 158 4.47 7.99 20.03
CA GLN A 158 5.92 8.13 20.19
C GLN A 158 6.32 8.42 21.65
N GLU A 159 5.54 9.23 22.37
CA GLU A 159 5.80 9.48 23.79
C GLU A 159 5.49 8.25 24.65
N LEU A 160 4.42 7.52 24.32
CA LEU A 160 4.04 6.27 24.98
C LEU A 160 5.13 5.20 24.83
N ALA A 161 5.79 5.14 23.68
CA ALA A 161 6.81 4.14 23.37
C ALA A 161 7.96 4.13 24.41
N GLY A 162 8.39 5.29 24.87
CA GLY A 162 9.39 5.44 25.95
C GLY A 162 8.88 5.13 27.36
N LYS A 163 7.61 4.72 27.51
CA LYS A 163 6.93 4.45 28.79
C LYS A 163 6.33 3.04 28.88
N LEU A 164 6.75 2.12 28.00
CA LEU A 164 6.23 0.75 27.96
C LEU A 164 6.84 -0.19 29.01
N ASP A 165 8.06 0.08 29.50
CA ASP A 165 8.74 -0.78 30.47
C ASP A 165 7.94 -1.04 31.75
N PRO A 166 7.32 -0.03 32.40
CA PRO A 166 6.52 -0.25 33.60
C PRO A 166 5.20 -1.00 33.34
N THR A 167 4.75 -1.07 32.07
CA THR A 167 3.43 -1.60 31.69
C THR A 167 3.52 -2.93 30.97
N GLY A 168 4.69 -3.61 30.99
CA GLY A 168 4.87 -4.95 30.44
C GLY A 168 6.00 -5.11 29.44
N GLY A 169 6.74 -4.04 29.13
CA GLY A 169 7.94 -4.09 28.28
C GLY A 169 7.62 -3.99 26.77
N PRO A 170 8.40 -4.66 25.91
CA PRO A 170 8.30 -4.49 24.46
C PRO A 170 6.90 -4.76 23.90
N ALA A 171 6.40 -3.86 23.03
CA ALA A 171 5.14 -4.01 22.33
C ALA A 171 5.38 -4.50 20.89
N THR A 172 4.80 -5.64 20.55
CA THR A 172 4.94 -6.28 19.24
C THR A 172 3.60 -6.83 18.77
N SER A 173 3.39 -6.89 17.46
CA SER A 173 2.21 -7.50 16.89
C SER A 173 2.54 -8.27 15.62
N THR A 174 1.74 -9.32 15.37
CA THR A 174 1.83 -10.12 14.14
C THR A 174 0.43 -10.30 13.56
N ALA A 175 0.33 -10.19 12.25
CA ALA A 175 -0.86 -10.60 11.52
C ALA A 175 -0.51 -11.46 10.31
N SER A 176 -1.28 -12.53 10.17
CA SER A 176 -1.27 -13.39 8.99
C SER A 176 -2.65 -13.40 8.37
N VAL A 177 -2.71 -13.30 7.05
CA VAL A 177 -3.95 -13.33 6.27
C VAL A 177 -3.90 -14.45 5.25
N ASN A 178 -5.08 -14.89 4.81
CA ASN A 178 -5.23 -15.77 3.65
C ASN A 178 -6.49 -15.36 2.88
N LEU A 179 -6.35 -14.37 2.00
CA LEU A 179 -7.49 -13.85 1.24
C LEU A 179 -7.81 -14.79 0.07
N ALA A 180 -9.05 -15.29 0.02
CA ALA A 180 -9.50 -16.10 -1.11
C ALA A 180 -9.85 -15.24 -2.34
N GLU A 181 -10.31 -14.01 -2.10
CA GLU A 181 -10.77 -13.09 -3.13
C GLU A 181 -9.62 -12.24 -3.68
N ALA A 182 -9.76 -11.84 -4.94
CA ALA A 182 -8.84 -10.93 -5.61
C ALA A 182 -9.47 -9.54 -5.72
N GLY A 183 -8.65 -8.50 -5.61
CA GLY A 183 -9.05 -7.14 -5.94
C GLY A 183 -9.19 -6.95 -7.45
N ASN A 184 -9.85 -5.86 -7.85
CA ASN A 184 -10.05 -5.53 -9.26
C ASN A 184 -9.24 -4.28 -9.62
N ALA A 185 -8.50 -4.33 -10.72
CA ALA A 185 -7.85 -3.18 -11.33
C ALA A 185 -8.32 -3.05 -12.78
N TYR A 186 -8.61 -1.82 -13.21
CA TYR A 186 -9.07 -1.53 -14.56
C TYR A 186 -8.18 -0.49 -15.20
N SER A 187 -7.99 -0.58 -16.52
CA SER A 187 -7.33 0.49 -17.24
C SER A 187 -7.93 0.76 -18.60
N VAL A 188 -7.71 1.98 -19.06
CA VAL A 188 -7.93 2.41 -20.43
C VAL A 188 -6.63 3.06 -20.91
N GLN A 189 -6.13 2.57 -22.04
CA GLN A 189 -4.87 2.97 -22.62
C GLN A 189 -5.13 3.62 -23.98
N ILE A 190 -4.48 4.75 -24.25
CA ILE A 190 -4.51 5.44 -25.55
C ILE A 190 -3.08 5.50 -26.07
N CYS A 191 -2.86 5.02 -27.29
CA CYS A 191 -1.55 4.95 -27.91
C CYS A 191 -1.60 5.52 -29.32
N ASP A 192 -0.85 6.59 -29.57
CA ASP A 192 -0.58 7.08 -30.91
C ASP A 192 0.73 6.45 -31.40
N LEU A 193 0.69 5.88 -32.61
CA LEU A 193 1.80 5.20 -33.24
C LEU A 193 2.08 5.79 -34.62
N GLU A 194 3.35 5.73 -35.03
CA GLU A 194 3.75 5.86 -36.42
C GLU A 194 4.38 4.57 -36.93
N VAL A 195 4.11 4.22 -38.18
CA VAL A 195 4.70 3.07 -38.86
C VAL A 195 5.40 3.56 -40.13
N ASP A 196 6.69 3.30 -40.24
CA ASP A 196 7.43 3.46 -41.49
C ASP A 196 6.97 2.40 -42.50
N LEU A 197 6.42 2.83 -43.63
CA LEU A 197 5.77 1.92 -44.58
C LEU A 197 6.77 1.09 -45.39
N ALA A 198 8.04 1.48 -45.46
CA ALA A 198 9.06 0.74 -46.19
C ALA A 198 9.68 -0.38 -45.32
N THR A 199 9.78 -0.15 -44.02
CA THR A 199 10.50 -1.04 -43.08
C THR A 199 9.60 -1.76 -42.09
N GLY A 200 8.38 -1.27 -41.87
CA GLY A 200 7.49 -1.73 -40.81
C GLY A 200 7.93 -1.28 -39.40
N LYS A 201 8.94 -0.41 -39.29
CA LYS A 201 9.36 0.13 -37.99
C LYS A 201 8.21 0.93 -37.37
N THR A 202 7.84 0.59 -36.14
CA THR A 202 6.77 1.24 -35.39
C THR A 202 7.35 2.06 -34.24
N ASP A 203 7.01 3.35 -34.20
CA ASP A 203 7.39 4.28 -33.13
C ASP A 203 6.14 4.65 -32.30
N VAL A 204 6.24 4.59 -30.96
CA VAL A 204 5.21 5.15 -30.06
C VAL A 204 5.46 6.65 -29.94
N ILE A 205 4.52 7.47 -30.42
CA ILE A 205 4.66 8.93 -30.41
C ILE A 205 3.97 9.58 -29.21
N ARG A 206 2.91 8.96 -28.69
CA ARG A 206 2.24 9.41 -27.46
C ARG A 206 1.54 8.23 -26.80
N TYR A 207 1.60 8.16 -25.48
CA TYR A 207 0.92 7.14 -24.69
C TYR A 207 0.24 7.78 -23.48
N THR A 208 -0.99 7.37 -23.19
CA THR A 208 -1.71 7.78 -21.99
C THR A 208 -2.34 6.56 -21.35
N ALA A 209 -2.01 6.36 -20.08
CA ALA A 209 -2.57 5.33 -19.23
C ALA A 209 -3.52 5.95 -18.22
N VAL A 210 -4.77 5.50 -18.23
CA VAL A 210 -5.75 5.77 -17.18
C VAL A 210 -5.95 4.47 -16.42
N GLN A 211 -5.49 4.42 -15.18
CA GLN A 211 -5.50 3.21 -14.37
C GLN A 211 -6.30 3.47 -13.09
N ASP A 212 -7.30 2.63 -12.86
CA ASP A 212 -7.95 2.45 -11.57
C ASP A 212 -7.15 1.41 -10.78
N VAL A 213 -6.60 1.88 -9.65
CA VAL A 213 -5.83 1.10 -8.67
C VAL A 213 -6.57 0.97 -7.33
N GLY A 214 -7.84 1.39 -7.28
CA GLY A 214 -8.52 1.68 -6.03
C GLY A 214 -7.90 2.90 -5.35
N LYS A 215 -7.24 2.70 -4.21
CA LYS A 215 -6.51 3.76 -3.50
C LYS A 215 -5.03 3.69 -3.90
N ALA A 216 -4.52 4.76 -4.50
CA ALA A 216 -3.08 4.94 -4.64
C ALA A 216 -2.47 5.14 -3.24
N VAL A 217 -1.54 4.25 -2.89
CA VAL A 217 -0.76 4.30 -1.64
C VAL A 217 0.44 5.20 -1.85
#